data_AF-A0A6V7R3X0-F1
#
_entry.id   AF-A0A6V7R3X0-F1
#
_cell.length_a   1.000
_cell.length_b   1.000
_cell.length_c   1.000
_cell.angle_alpha   90.00
_cell.angle_beta   90.00
_cell.angle_gamma   90.00
#
_symmetry.space_group_name_H-M   'P 1'
#
loop_
_entity.id
_entity.type
_entity.pdbx_description
1 polymer ?
#
loop_
_entity_poly.entity_id
_entity_poly.type
_entity_poly.pdbx_seq_one_letter_code
_entity_poly.pdbx_strand_id
1 'polypeptide(L)'
;MQINWSIVSERRQEYNFSQEVLARKAGVSKSFISRLENDRDNKQKFNFLSTLKVMNVLDLQLEDLVTYVSMRSNMSILDNLDKIREQGNLNLIDKTLNELSIAEWRHSLKYSVYYDWHKALWCIHQEDYIAASVHIDKALERLERIDSMNNIKINIYIAKGYIEQLKGEDGGAFYLRSEALYKEDPTIINYRTRIRLVYYIIKGYVIQEEYDKATWTGRMIMKFLNDNQSIYMKKEIENLLKEIDE
;
A
#
# COMPACT_ATOMS: atom_id res chain seq x y z
N MET A 1 -3.41 26.73 1.57
CA MET A 1 -2.66 25.78 0.74
C MET A 1 -1.35 26.43 0.38
N GLN A 2 -0.24 25.97 0.96
CA GLN A 2 1.10 26.38 0.53
C GLN A 2 1.71 25.22 -0.23
N ILE A 3 2.53 25.51 -1.25
CA ILE A 3 3.25 24.46 -1.98
C ILE A 3 4.66 24.38 -1.38
N ASN A 4 5.08 23.19 -1.00
CA ASN A 4 6.44 22.90 -0.62
C ASN A 4 7.27 22.54 -1.85
N TRP A 5 7.89 23.54 -2.46
CA TRP A 5 8.78 23.27 -3.58
C TRP A 5 10.14 22.66 -3.16
N SER A 6 10.48 22.61 -1.86
CA SER A 6 11.74 22.01 -1.41
C SER A 6 11.81 20.53 -1.74
N ILE A 7 10.67 19.83 -1.75
CA ILE A 7 10.58 18.40 -2.04
C ILE A 7 11.06 18.05 -3.45
N VAL A 8 10.93 18.97 -4.41
CA VAL A 8 11.47 18.82 -5.76
C VAL A 8 12.98 18.73 -5.71
N SER A 9 13.63 19.60 -4.92
CA SER A 9 15.08 19.61 -4.77
C SER A 9 15.58 18.39 -3.98
N GLU A 10 14.87 18.00 -2.93
CA GLU A 10 15.19 16.83 -2.09
C GLU A 10 15.11 15.54 -2.91
N ARG A 11 13.98 15.32 -3.59
CA ARG A 11 13.77 14.13 -4.42
C ARG A 11 14.71 14.08 -5.63
N ARG A 12 15.02 15.24 -6.24
CA ARG A 12 16.03 15.31 -7.30
C ARG A 12 17.41 14.87 -6.79
N GLN A 13 17.79 15.33 -5.60
CA GLN A 13 19.07 14.96 -4.98
C GLN A 13 19.08 13.47 -4.57
N GLU A 14 17.98 12.94 -4.06
CA GLU A 14 17.79 11.51 -3.76
C GLU A 14 18.05 10.64 -4.99
N TYR A 15 17.61 11.09 -6.17
CA TYR A 15 17.84 10.40 -7.46
C TYR A 15 19.19 10.73 -8.10
N ASN A 16 20.07 11.48 -7.43
CA ASN A 16 21.35 11.95 -7.96
C ASN A 16 21.25 12.70 -9.31
N PHE A 17 20.15 13.43 -9.54
CA PHE A 17 19.98 14.23 -10.75
C PHE A 17 20.54 15.64 -10.55
N SER A 18 21.27 16.17 -11.55
CA SER A 18 21.50 17.61 -11.66
C SER A 18 20.24 18.33 -12.16
N GLN A 19 20.14 19.65 -11.97
CA GLN A 19 19.01 20.43 -12.49
C GLN A 19 18.91 20.31 -14.03
N GLU A 20 20.04 20.27 -14.75
CA GLU A 20 20.07 20.00 -16.19
C GLU A 20 19.51 18.64 -16.57
N VAL A 21 19.82 17.59 -15.80
CA VAL A 21 19.34 16.23 -16.08
C VAL A 21 17.82 16.15 -15.86
N LEU A 22 17.32 16.71 -14.76
CA LEU A 22 15.88 16.77 -14.48
C LEU A 22 15.15 17.59 -15.56
N ALA A 23 15.67 18.76 -15.92
CA ALA A 23 15.10 19.61 -16.95
C ALA A 23 14.97 18.87 -18.30
N ARG A 24 16.02 18.15 -18.69
CA ARG A 24 16.02 17.34 -19.93
C ARG A 24 15.00 16.21 -19.87
N LYS A 25 14.95 15.44 -18.78
CA LYS A 25 14.01 14.33 -18.59
C LYS A 25 12.55 14.80 -18.58
N ALA A 26 12.27 15.94 -17.95
CA ALA A 26 10.93 16.52 -17.89
C ALA A 26 10.55 17.35 -19.13
N GLY A 27 11.49 17.60 -20.06
CA GLY A 27 11.24 18.45 -21.23
C GLY A 27 10.94 19.90 -20.87
N VAL A 28 11.63 20.46 -19.88
CA VAL A 28 11.51 21.85 -19.41
C VAL A 28 12.88 22.54 -19.37
N SER A 29 12.93 23.85 -19.13
CA SER A 29 14.22 24.56 -19.01
C SER A 29 14.87 24.35 -17.65
N LYS A 30 16.21 24.37 -17.57
CA LYS A 30 16.94 24.37 -16.30
C LYS A 30 16.52 25.54 -15.40
N SER A 31 16.29 26.72 -15.99
CA SER A 31 15.80 27.89 -15.28
C SER A 31 14.39 27.70 -14.70
N PHE A 32 13.56 26.84 -15.28
CA PHE A 32 12.28 26.45 -14.70
C PHE A 32 12.50 25.62 -13.43
N ILE A 33 13.36 24.60 -13.48
CA ILE A 33 13.72 23.77 -12.31
C ILE A 33 14.30 24.63 -11.20
N SER A 34 15.27 25.49 -11.51
CA SER A 34 15.90 26.37 -10.53
C SER A 34 14.89 27.31 -9.86
N ARG A 35 13.98 27.91 -10.62
CA ARG A 35 12.93 28.76 -10.04
C ARG A 35 11.95 27.97 -9.20
N LEU A 36 11.58 26.76 -9.65
CA LEU A 36 10.69 25.86 -8.93
C LEU A 36 11.28 25.54 -7.56
N GLU A 37 12.51 25.03 -7.51
CA GLU A 37 13.20 24.63 -6.26
C GLU A 37 13.44 25.79 -5.28
N ASN A 38 13.47 27.04 -5.75
CA ASN A 38 13.80 28.21 -4.93
C ASN A 38 12.61 29.13 -4.59
N ASP A 39 11.38 28.83 -5.04
CA ASP A 39 10.20 29.66 -4.75
C ASP A 39 9.61 29.39 -3.35
N ARG A 40 10.38 29.69 -2.30
CA ARG A 40 10.03 29.43 -0.90
C ARG A 40 8.76 30.17 -0.43
N ASP A 41 8.47 31.32 -1.04
CA ASP A 41 7.33 32.17 -0.67
C ASP A 41 6.08 31.90 -1.52
N ASN A 42 6.11 30.93 -2.44
CA ASN A 42 5.01 30.65 -3.39
C ASN A 42 4.54 31.90 -4.16
N LYS A 43 5.48 32.78 -4.51
CA LYS A 43 5.18 34.05 -5.19
C LYS A 43 5.15 33.89 -6.70
N GLN A 44 5.73 32.81 -7.22
CA GLN A 44 5.83 32.58 -8.65
C GLN A 44 4.68 31.69 -9.14
N LYS A 45 4.10 32.08 -10.28
CA LYS A 45 3.11 31.25 -10.98
C LYS A 45 3.84 30.34 -11.95
N PHE A 46 3.80 29.05 -11.68
CA PHE A 46 4.36 28.02 -12.56
C PHE A 46 3.31 27.49 -13.53
N ASN A 47 3.74 27.11 -14.73
CA ASN A 47 2.87 26.44 -15.69
C ASN A 47 2.55 25.03 -15.19
N PHE A 48 1.26 24.75 -15.01
CA PHE A 48 0.78 23.49 -14.43
C PHE A 48 1.26 22.24 -15.20
N LEU A 49 1.23 22.27 -16.54
CA LEU A 49 1.69 21.13 -17.35
C LEU A 49 3.21 20.90 -17.20
N SER A 50 4.00 21.97 -17.15
CA SER A 50 5.44 21.87 -16.91
C SER A 50 5.75 21.35 -15.50
N THR A 51 4.97 21.75 -14.50
CA THR A 51 5.09 21.24 -13.13
C THR A 51 4.76 19.74 -13.07
N LEU A 52 3.66 19.30 -13.69
CA LEU A 52 3.28 17.88 -13.74
C LEU A 52 4.35 17.02 -14.41
N LYS A 53 4.99 17.51 -15.48
CA LYS A 53 6.10 16.79 -16.13
C LYS A 53 7.29 16.60 -15.20
N VAL A 54 7.61 17.60 -14.38
CA VAL A 54 8.68 17.50 -13.37
C VAL A 54 8.30 16.51 -12.27
N MET A 55 7.07 16.58 -11.78
CA MET A 55 6.55 15.68 -10.75
C MET A 55 6.58 14.22 -11.20
N ASN A 56 6.14 13.94 -12.44
CA ASN A 56 6.16 12.59 -13.01
C ASN A 56 7.57 12.02 -13.14
N VAL A 57 8.60 12.84 -13.35
CA VAL A 57 10.00 12.38 -13.41
C VAL A 57 10.57 12.08 -12.02
N LEU A 58 10.00 12.69 -10.98
CA LEU A 58 10.44 12.57 -9.59
C LEU A 58 9.52 11.67 -8.75
N ASP A 59 8.54 11.02 -9.38
CA ASP A 59 7.50 10.23 -8.71
C ASP A 59 6.85 10.99 -7.55
N LEU A 60 6.48 12.25 -7.80
CA LEU A 60 5.76 13.10 -6.86
C LEU A 60 4.29 13.17 -7.25
N GLN A 61 3.41 13.06 -6.26
CA GLN A 61 1.99 13.34 -6.36
C GLN A 61 1.68 14.79 -5.96
N LEU A 62 0.49 15.28 -6.32
CA LEU A 62 0.04 16.62 -5.92
C LEU A 62 0.01 16.77 -4.40
N GLU A 63 -0.32 15.71 -3.67
CA GLU A 63 -0.31 15.71 -2.21
C GLU A 63 1.09 15.94 -1.62
N ASP A 64 2.14 15.43 -2.27
CA ASP A 64 3.54 15.59 -1.82
C ASP A 64 3.99 17.05 -1.89
N LEU A 65 3.40 17.82 -2.81
CA LEU A 65 3.70 19.24 -3.00
C LEU A 65 2.92 20.14 -2.03
N VAL A 66 1.82 19.71 -1.43
CA VAL A 66 0.99 20.60 -0.61
C VAL A 66 1.42 20.58 0.85
N THR A 67 2.04 21.66 1.33
CA THR A 67 2.25 21.92 2.75
C THR A 67 0.98 22.50 3.37
N TYR A 68 0.32 21.69 4.19
CA TYR A 68 -0.63 22.18 5.18
C TYR A 68 0.16 22.78 6.35
N VAL A 69 0.03 24.09 6.56
CA VAL A 69 0.54 24.75 7.76
C VAL A 69 -0.30 24.28 8.95
N SER A 70 0.18 23.27 9.67
CA SER A 70 -0.17 23.05 11.08
C SER A 70 0.89 22.19 11.76
N MET A 71 1.51 22.77 12.80
CA MET A 71 2.37 22.06 13.74
C MET A 71 1.63 20.84 14.34
N ARG A 72 2.29 19.67 14.33
CA ARG A 72 1.81 18.33 14.77
C ARG A 72 0.66 17.74 13.96
N SER A 73 1.06 17.02 12.90
CA SER A 73 0.41 15.81 12.35
C SER A 73 -1.06 15.90 11.94
N ASN A 74 -1.36 16.57 10.81
CA ASN A 74 -2.56 16.29 10.02
C ASN A 74 -2.26 15.21 8.98
N MET A 75 -1.86 14.03 9.44
CA MET A 75 -2.03 12.83 8.61
C MET A 75 -3.52 12.46 8.70
N SER A 76 -4.21 12.18 7.59
CA SER A 76 -5.59 11.71 7.72
C SER A 76 -5.59 10.45 8.57
N ILE A 77 -6.61 10.25 9.41
CA ILE A 77 -6.67 9.07 10.29
C ILE A 77 -6.54 7.75 9.50
N LEU A 78 -6.98 7.75 8.23
CA LEU A 78 -6.83 6.63 7.31
C LEU A 78 -5.37 6.39 6.92
N ASP A 79 -4.62 7.45 6.60
CA ASP A 79 -3.19 7.37 6.28
C ASP A 79 -2.37 6.90 7.51
N ASN A 80 -2.78 7.31 8.72
CA ASN A 80 -2.14 6.85 9.95
C ASN A 80 -2.36 5.34 10.14
N LEU A 81 -3.59 4.87 9.91
CA LEU A 81 -3.91 3.44 9.92
C LEU A 81 -3.16 2.66 8.82
N ASP A 82 -3.04 3.23 7.62
CA ASP A 82 -2.26 2.65 6.52
C ASP A 82 -0.78 2.50 6.91
N LYS A 83 -0.17 3.53 7.53
CA LYS A 83 1.20 3.45 8.06
C LYS A 83 1.36 2.40 9.15
N ILE A 84 0.43 2.36 10.11
CA ILE A 84 0.45 1.38 11.20
C ILE A 84 0.46 -0.04 10.61
N ARG A 85 -0.40 -0.30 9.62
CA ARG A 85 -0.47 -1.59 8.92
C ARG A 85 0.82 -1.91 8.16
N GLU A 86 1.38 -0.94 7.44
CA GLU A 86 2.60 -1.13 6.66
C GLU A 86 3.84 -1.40 7.53
N GLN A 87 3.87 -0.82 8.73
CA GLN A 87 4.96 -1.00 9.69
C GLN A 87 4.76 -2.20 10.62
N GLY A 88 3.56 -2.81 10.62
CA GLY A 88 3.23 -3.94 11.50
C GLY A 88 3.04 -3.54 12.97
N ASN A 89 2.92 -2.25 13.29
CA ASN A 89 2.76 -1.74 14.66
C ASN A 89 1.30 -1.86 15.14
N LEU A 90 0.73 -3.07 15.06
CA LEU A 90 -0.71 -3.32 15.29
C LEU A 90 -1.18 -2.89 16.68
N ASN A 91 -0.26 -2.80 17.64
CA ASN A 91 -0.52 -2.30 18.99
C ASN A 91 -1.07 -0.86 19.04
N LEU A 92 -0.84 -0.07 17.99
CA LEU A 92 -1.28 1.32 17.91
C LEU A 92 -2.72 1.47 17.38
N ILE A 93 -3.30 0.41 16.81
CA ILE A 93 -4.58 0.49 16.10
C ILE A 93 -5.72 0.92 17.04
N ASP A 94 -5.83 0.32 18.23
CA ASP A 94 -6.96 0.60 19.11
C ASP A 94 -7.00 2.07 19.54
N LYS A 95 -5.83 2.62 19.88
CA LYS A 95 -5.69 4.05 20.19
C LYS A 95 -6.15 4.93 19.02
N THR A 96 -5.71 4.62 17.79
CA THR A 96 -6.09 5.40 16.61
C THR A 96 -7.58 5.26 16.27
N LEU A 97 -8.17 4.06 16.40
CA LEU A 97 -9.61 3.88 16.18
C LEU A 97 -10.46 4.67 17.18
N ASN A 98 -9.97 4.87 18.41
CA ASN A 98 -10.64 5.64 19.45
C ASN A 98 -10.51 7.17 19.29
N GLU A 99 -9.78 7.67 18.27
CA GLU A 99 -9.72 9.11 17.96
C GLU A 99 -11.03 9.65 17.34
N LEU A 100 -11.88 8.76 16.81
CA LEU A 100 -13.21 9.08 16.30
C LEU A 100 -14.28 8.23 16.99
N SER A 101 -15.47 8.79 17.14
CA SER A 101 -16.66 8.04 17.54
C SER A 101 -17.09 7.04 16.47
N ILE A 102 -17.89 6.04 16.86
CA ILE A 102 -18.48 5.09 15.90
C ILE A 102 -19.31 5.83 14.84
N ALA A 103 -20.08 6.85 15.22
CA ALA A 103 -20.88 7.63 14.28
C ALA A 103 -20.01 8.32 13.22
N GLU A 104 -18.87 8.87 13.63
CA GLU A 104 -17.88 9.44 12.71
C GLU A 104 -17.27 8.36 11.81
N TRP A 105 -16.92 7.17 12.32
CA TRP A 105 -16.46 6.08 11.43
C TRP A 105 -17.52 5.63 10.42
N ARG A 106 -18.81 5.77 10.74
CA ARG A 106 -19.92 5.38 9.86
C ARG A 106 -20.39 6.47 8.90
N HIS A 107 -19.76 7.65 8.88
CA HIS A 107 -20.19 8.76 8.02
C HIS A 107 -20.02 8.48 6.51
N SER A 108 -19.09 7.61 6.14
CA SER A 108 -18.86 7.20 4.75
C SER A 108 -18.48 5.74 4.63
N LEU A 109 -18.66 5.20 3.42
CA LEU A 109 -18.31 3.82 3.10
C LEU A 109 -16.82 3.55 3.36
N LYS A 110 -15.93 4.43 2.86
CA LYS A 110 -14.48 4.27 3.03
C LYS A 110 -14.08 4.22 4.50
N TYR A 111 -14.58 5.14 5.32
CA TYR A 111 -14.30 5.15 6.76
C TYR A 111 -14.87 3.91 7.46
N SER A 112 -16.07 3.47 7.07
CA SER A 112 -16.68 2.27 7.64
C SER A 112 -15.85 1.02 7.38
N VAL A 113 -15.37 0.88 6.14
CA VAL A 113 -14.51 -0.23 5.71
C VAL A 113 -13.17 -0.17 6.45
N TYR A 114 -12.55 1.01 6.54
CA TYR A 114 -11.28 1.17 7.27
C TYR A 114 -11.42 0.83 8.74
N TYR A 115 -12.50 1.26 9.41
CA TYR A 115 -12.75 0.92 10.81
C TYR A 115 -12.81 -0.59 11.01
N ASP A 116 -13.65 -1.29 10.25
CA ASP A 116 -13.83 -2.73 10.43
C ASP A 116 -12.58 -3.52 10.05
N TRP A 117 -11.92 -3.13 8.96
CA TRP A 117 -10.65 -3.77 8.57
C TRP A 117 -9.58 -3.62 9.65
N HIS A 118 -9.35 -2.40 10.16
CA HIS A 118 -8.30 -2.20 11.17
C HIS A 118 -8.72 -2.80 12.52
N LYS A 119 -10.01 -2.80 12.88
CA LYS A 119 -10.48 -3.52 14.08
C LYS A 119 -10.20 -5.03 13.96
N ALA A 120 -10.34 -5.63 12.78
CA ALA A 120 -9.93 -7.01 12.55
C ALA A 120 -8.42 -7.22 12.77
N LEU A 121 -7.56 -6.32 12.28
CA LEU A 121 -6.12 -6.39 12.52
C LEU A 121 -5.74 -6.25 14.00
N TRP A 122 -6.46 -5.40 14.74
CA TRP A 122 -6.31 -5.31 16.19
C TRP A 122 -6.71 -6.62 16.89
N CYS A 123 -7.82 -7.25 16.48
CA CYS A 123 -8.22 -8.55 17.00
C CYS A 123 -7.17 -9.64 16.72
N ILE A 124 -6.53 -9.64 15.54
CA ILE A 124 -5.39 -10.53 15.24
C ILE A 124 -4.26 -10.32 16.26
N HIS A 125 -3.92 -9.06 16.58
CA HIS A 125 -2.88 -8.77 17.55
C HIS A 125 -3.23 -9.25 18.97
N GLN A 126 -4.52 -9.35 19.30
CA GLN A 126 -5.03 -9.92 20.54
C GLN A 126 -5.26 -11.44 20.48
N GLU A 127 -4.87 -12.09 19.37
CA GLU A 127 -5.12 -13.52 19.10
C GLU A 127 -6.61 -13.91 19.10
N ASP A 128 -7.52 -12.94 18.97
CA ASP A 128 -8.97 -13.16 18.85
C ASP A 128 -9.37 -13.27 17.37
N TYR A 129 -9.08 -14.43 16.78
CA TYR A 129 -9.31 -14.67 15.35
C TYR A 129 -10.80 -14.78 14.99
N ILE A 130 -11.66 -15.13 15.95
CA ILE A 130 -13.11 -15.19 15.75
C ILE A 130 -13.65 -13.77 15.59
N ALA A 131 -13.30 -12.84 16.48
CA ALA A 131 -13.68 -11.44 16.35
C ALA A 131 -13.05 -10.80 15.11
N ALA A 132 -11.80 -11.16 14.79
CA ALA A 132 -11.16 -10.69 13.56
C ALA A 132 -11.97 -11.07 12.31
N SER A 133 -12.45 -12.32 12.24
CA SER A 133 -13.31 -12.80 11.15
C SER A 133 -14.58 -11.97 11.03
N VAL A 134 -15.29 -11.75 12.14
CA VAL A 134 -16.54 -10.96 12.14
C VAL A 134 -16.32 -9.55 11.61
N HIS A 135 -15.21 -8.90 11.98
CA HIS A 135 -14.90 -7.56 11.52
C HIS A 135 -14.49 -7.52 10.04
N ILE A 136 -13.66 -8.45 9.58
CA ILE A 136 -13.25 -8.45 8.18
C ILE A 136 -14.42 -8.80 7.23
N ASP A 137 -15.35 -9.66 7.66
CA ASP A 137 -16.54 -10.03 6.89
C ASP A 137 -17.46 -8.82 6.70
N LYS A 138 -17.68 -8.04 7.78
CA LYS A 138 -18.38 -6.75 7.71
C LYS A 138 -17.72 -5.77 6.72
N ALA A 139 -16.40 -5.77 6.63
CA ALA A 139 -15.69 -4.92 5.68
C ALA A 139 -15.89 -5.39 4.22
N LEU A 140 -15.91 -6.71 3.98
CA LEU A 140 -16.19 -7.31 2.68
C LEU A 140 -17.63 -7.11 2.22
N GLU A 141 -18.62 -7.31 3.10
CA GLU A 141 -20.04 -7.09 2.82
C GLU A 141 -20.29 -5.67 2.28
N ARG A 142 -19.64 -4.67 2.87
CA ARG A 142 -19.72 -3.28 2.42
C ARG A 142 -19.13 -3.03 1.04
N LEU A 143 -18.18 -3.86 0.61
CA LEU A 143 -17.48 -3.74 -0.68
C LEU A 143 -18.00 -4.68 -1.76
N GLU A 144 -18.99 -5.54 -1.47
CA GLU A 144 -19.38 -6.64 -2.35
C GLU A 144 -19.66 -6.16 -3.80
N ARG A 145 -20.32 -5.01 -3.95
CA ARG A 145 -20.76 -4.43 -5.23
C ARG A 145 -20.08 -3.10 -5.59
N ILE A 146 -18.94 -2.78 -5.00
CA ILE A 146 -18.27 -1.48 -5.15
C ILE A 146 -16.93 -1.64 -5.86
N ASP A 147 -16.96 -1.59 -7.19
CA ASP A 147 -15.77 -1.82 -8.02
C ASP A 147 -14.74 -0.69 -7.93
N SER A 148 -15.19 0.54 -7.67
CA SER A 148 -14.33 1.72 -7.51
C SER A 148 -13.36 1.63 -6.31
N MET A 149 -13.53 0.62 -5.45
CA MET A 149 -12.70 0.37 -4.28
C MET A 149 -11.99 -0.99 -4.34
N ASN A 150 -11.81 -1.55 -5.54
CA ASN A 150 -11.17 -2.85 -5.73
C ASN A 150 -9.73 -2.89 -5.18
N ASN A 151 -9.01 -1.77 -5.16
CA ASN A 151 -7.69 -1.66 -4.50
C ASN A 151 -7.76 -2.02 -2.99
N ILE A 152 -8.78 -1.55 -2.28
CA ILE A 152 -9.01 -1.87 -0.87
C ILE A 152 -9.54 -3.30 -0.73
N LYS A 153 -10.47 -3.70 -1.61
CA LYS A 153 -11.08 -5.04 -1.62
C LYS A 153 -10.04 -6.15 -1.72
N ILE A 154 -9.03 -5.99 -2.58
CA ILE A 154 -7.89 -6.92 -2.71
C ILE A 154 -7.16 -7.09 -1.37
N ASN A 155 -6.85 -5.99 -0.67
CA ASN A 155 -6.16 -6.03 0.61
C ASN A 155 -7.01 -6.70 1.71
N ILE A 156 -8.32 -6.49 1.68
CA ILE A 156 -9.25 -7.09 2.63
C ILE A 156 -9.40 -8.60 2.38
N TYR A 157 -9.44 -9.05 1.11
CA TYR A 157 -9.40 -10.48 0.81
C TYR A 157 -8.11 -11.15 1.27
N ILE A 158 -6.96 -10.48 1.12
CA ILE A 158 -5.69 -10.97 1.68
C ILE A 158 -5.79 -11.09 3.20
N ALA A 159 -6.32 -10.07 3.89
CA ALA A 159 -6.48 -10.11 5.34
C ALA A 159 -7.45 -11.23 5.78
N LYS A 160 -8.56 -11.44 5.06
CA LYS A 160 -9.51 -12.53 5.33
C LYS A 160 -8.85 -13.90 5.19
N GLY A 161 -8.15 -14.15 4.08
CA GLY A 161 -7.43 -15.42 3.90
C GLY A 161 -6.41 -15.67 5.02
N TYR A 162 -5.73 -14.60 5.48
CA TYR A 162 -4.78 -14.72 6.58
C TYR A 162 -5.46 -15.03 7.91
N ILE A 163 -6.61 -14.42 8.20
CA ILE A 163 -7.42 -14.72 9.39
C ILE A 163 -7.88 -16.17 9.39
N GLU A 164 -8.36 -16.70 8.26
CA GLU A 164 -8.76 -18.10 8.17
C GLU A 164 -7.58 -19.05 8.42
N GLN A 165 -6.41 -18.76 7.85
CA GLN A 165 -5.21 -19.54 8.14
C GLN A 165 -4.81 -19.53 9.62
N LEU A 166 -4.94 -18.38 10.31
CA LEU A 166 -4.69 -18.29 11.75
C LEU A 166 -5.69 -19.10 12.58
N LYS A 167 -6.91 -19.28 12.06
CA LYS A 167 -7.92 -20.18 12.64
C LYS A 167 -7.66 -21.67 12.36
N GLY A 168 -6.65 -21.99 11.55
CA GLY A 168 -6.41 -23.36 11.06
C GLY A 168 -7.33 -23.78 9.91
N GLU A 169 -8.00 -22.82 9.26
CA GLU A 169 -8.85 -23.04 8.09
C GLU A 169 -8.12 -22.67 6.80
N ASP A 170 -8.67 -23.10 5.65
CA ASP A 170 -8.12 -22.78 4.35
C ASP A 170 -8.47 -21.35 3.91
N GLY A 171 -7.45 -20.47 3.89
CA GLY A 171 -7.57 -19.11 3.36
C GLY A 171 -7.43 -18.97 1.84
N GLY A 172 -7.09 -20.06 1.13
CA GLY A 172 -6.71 -20.07 -0.28
C GLY A 172 -7.74 -19.44 -1.21
N ALA A 173 -9.02 -19.73 -1.00
CA ALA A 173 -10.11 -19.18 -1.80
C ALA A 173 -10.15 -17.64 -1.79
N PHE A 174 -9.79 -17.00 -0.68
CA PHE A 174 -9.75 -15.54 -0.57
C PHE A 174 -8.53 -14.94 -1.28
N TYR A 175 -7.37 -15.61 -1.22
CA TYR A 175 -6.21 -15.19 -1.99
C TYR A 175 -6.46 -15.28 -3.50
N LEU A 176 -7.12 -16.33 -3.97
CA LEU A 176 -7.49 -16.46 -5.38
C LEU A 176 -8.50 -15.40 -5.83
N ARG A 177 -9.46 -15.01 -4.98
CA ARG A 177 -10.35 -13.87 -5.27
C ARG A 177 -9.59 -12.56 -5.37
N SER A 178 -8.60 -12.35 -4.50
CA SER A 178 -7.71 -11.19 -4.54
C SER A 178 -6.85 -11.18 -5.82
N GLU A 179 -6.36 -12.35 -6.23
CA GLU A 179 -5.60 -12.53 -7.48
C GLU A 179 -6.45 -12.25 -8.72
N ALA A 180 -7.72 -12.68 -8.74
CA ALA A 180 -8.64 -12.42 -9.85
C ALA A 180 -8.83 -10.92 -10.09
N LEU A 181 -9.09 -10.15 -9.03
CA LEU A 181 -9.20 -8.69 -9.12
C LEU A 181 -7.90 -8.02 -9.58
N TYR A 182 -6.76 -8.51 -9.11
CA TYR A 182 -5.45 -8.02 -9.57
C TYR A 182 -5.19 -8.34 -11.05
N LYS A 183 -5.65 -9.48 -11.57
CA LYS A 183 -5.49 -9.85 -12.99
C LYS A 183 -6.33 -8.95 -13.91
N GLU A 184 -7.47 -8.47 -13.44
CA GLU A 184 -8.32 -7.52 -14.19
C GLU A 184 -7.64 -6.15 -14.34
N ASP A 185 -7.00 -5.64 -13.29
CA ASP A 185 -6.20 -4.42 -13.32
C ASP A 185 -4.89 -4.58 -12.55
N PRO A 186 -3.77 -4.93 -13.22
CA PRO A 186 -2.47 -5.11 -12.56
C PRO A 186 -1.86 -3.85 -11.94
N THR A 187 -2.44 -2.66 -12.21
CA THR A 187 -1.96 -1.39 -11.64
C THR A 187 -2.68 -1.01 -10.35
N ILE A 188 -3.72 -1.75 -9.98
CA ILE A 188 -4.65 -1.39 -8.90
C ILE A 188 -4.03 -1.47 -7.49
N ILE A 189 -2.96 -2.24 -7.33
CA ILE A 189 -2.23 -2.38 -6.07
C ILE A 189 -0.75 -2.10 -6.26
N ASN A 190 -0.12 -1.62 -5.20
CA ASN A 190 1.31 -1.37 -5.19
C ASN A 190 2.12 -2.69 -5.18
N TYR A 191 3.42 -2.54 -5.44
CA TYR A 191 4.39 -3.62 -5.46
C TYR A 191 4.36 -4.49 -4.19
N ARG A 192 4.33 -3.87 -2.99
CA ARG A 192 4.37 -4.61 -1.72
C ARG A 192 3.14 -5.48 -1.51
N THR A 193 1.95 -4.95 -1.80
CA THR A 193 0.71 -5.72 -1.71
C THR A 193 0.72 -6.88 -2.71
N ARG A 194 1.26 -6.69 -3.91
CA ARG A 194 1.43 -7.77 -4.89
C ARG A 194 2.35 -8.88 -4.35
N ILE A 195 3.52 -8.54 -3.81
CA ILE A 195 4.44 -9.54 -3.25
C ILE A 195 3.76 -10.31 -2.10
N ARG A 196 3.07 -9.61 -1.19
CA ARG A 196 2.31 -10.22 -0.09
C ARG A 196 1.24 -11.18 -0.61
N LEU A 197 0.45 -10.76 -1.59
CA LEU A 197 -0.57 -11.60 -2.21
C LEU A 197 0.04 -12.90 -2.74
N VAL A 198 1.11 -12.81 -3.53
CA VAL A 198 1.77 -13.99 -4.11
C VAL A 198 2.37 -14.88 -3.02
N TYR A 199 2.99 -14.32 -1.99
CA TYR A 199 3.48 -15.10 -0.84
C TYR A 199 2.35 -15.90 -0.17
N TYR A 200 1.20 -15.28 0.07
CA TYR A 200 0.07 -15.96 0.69
C TYR A 200 -0.59 -16.99 -0.24
N ILE A 201 -0.58 -16.77 -1.55
CA ILE A 201 -0.97 -17.78 -2.54
C ILE A 201 -0.05 -19.01 -2.44
N ILE A 202 1.27 -18.81 -2.39
CA ILE A 202 2.24 -19.92 -2.22
C ILE A 202 1.94 -20.67 -0.91
N LYS A 203 1.75 -19.96 0.20
CA LYS A 203 1.36 -20.58 1.48
C LYS A 203 0.06 -21.38 1.37
N GLY A 204 -0.94 -20.86 0.65
CA GLY A 204 -2.19 -21.56 0.39
C GLY A 204 -1.95 -22.88 -0.34
N TYR A 205 -1.13 -22.87 -1.40
CA TYR A 205 -0.76 -24.09 -2.11
C TYR A 205 -0.02 -25.10 -1.23
N VAL A 206 0.88 -24.65 -0.36
CA VAL A 206 1.57 -25.54 0.60
C VAL A 206 0.58 -26.22 1.53
N ILE A 207 -0.38 -25.48 2.10
CA ILE A 207 -1.41 -26.04 2.99
C ILE A 207 -2.30 -27.06 2.25
N GLN A 208 -2.56 -26.82 0.98
CA GLN A 208 -3.34 -27.71 0.12
C GLN A 208 -2.51 -28.85 -0.49
N GLU A 209 -1.24 -28.99 -0.11
CA GLU A 209 -0.30 -29.97 -0.66
C GLU A 209 -0.09 -29.87 -2.20
N GLU A 210 -0.39 -28.71 -2.79
CA GLU A 210 -0.19 -28.42 -4.22
C GLU A 210 1.25 -27.93 -4.48
N TYR A 211 2.23 -28.74 -4.07
CA TYR A 211 3.66 -28.37 -4.06
C TYR A 211 4.20 -27.92 -5.43
N ASP A 212 3.74 -28.53 -6.52
CA ASP A 212 4.14 -28.12 -7.87
C ASP A 212 3.75 -26.67 -8.18
N LYS A 213 2.54 -26.25 -7.79
CA LYS A 213 2.06 -24.87 -7.99
C LYS A 213 2.79 -23.90 -7.06
N ALA A 214 3.03 -24.31 -5.82
CA ALA A 214 3.80 -23.54 -4.85
C ALA A 214 5.22 -23.27 -5.37
N THR A 215 5.93 -24.31 -5.83
CA THR A 215 7.29 -24.23 -6.37
C THR A 215 7.36 -23.41 -7.65
N TRP A 216 6.43 -23.62 -8.59
CA TRP A 216 6.38 -22.84 -9.84
C TRP A 216 6.16 -21.34 -9.55
N THR A 217 5.16 -21.03 -8.72
CA THR A 217 4.82 -19.65 -8.34
C THR A 217 5.98 -18.99 -7.56
N GLY A 218 6.60 -19.76 -6.67
CA GLY A 218 7.80 -19.39 -5.92
C GLY A 218 8.96 -18.99 -6.81
N ARG A 219 9.31 -19.81 -7.80
CA ARG A 219 10.39 -19.51 -8.75
C ARG A 219 10.09 -18.26 -9.56
N MET A 220 8.84 -18.09 -10.01
CA MET A 220 8.41 -16.91 -10.75
C MET A 220 8.54 -15.63 -9.92
N ILE A 221 8.09 -15.64 -8.66
CA ILE A 221 8.19 -14.46 -7.80
C ILE A 221 9.64 -14.17 -7.38
N MET A 222 10.45 -15.21 -7.15
CA MET A 222 11.88 -15.04 -6.85
C MET A 222 12.65 -14.42 -8.00
N LYS A 223 12.38 -14.84 -9.24
CA LYS A 223 12.94 -14.19 -10.43
C LYS A 223 12.52 -12.72 -10.49
N PHE A 224 11.24 -12.44 -10.32
CA PHE A 224 10.73 -11.06 -10.31
C PHE A 224 11.39 -10.19 -9.22
N LEU A 225 11.58 -10.71 -8.01
CA LEU A 225 12.28 -10.02 -6.93
C LEU A 225 13.75 -9.75 -7.28
N ASN A 226 14.44 -10.71 -7.90
CA ASN A 226 15.83 -10.57 -8.33
C ASN A 226 15.99 -9.52 -9.44
N ASP A 227 15.13 -9.57 -10.46
CA ASP A 227 15.13 -8.63 -11.59
C ASP A 227 14.90 -7.19 -11.11
N ASN A 228 14.15 -7.01 -10.01
CA ASN A 228 13.89 -5.70 -9.38
C ASN A 228 14.84 -5.38 -8.21
N GLN A 229 15.86 -6.19 -7.96
CA GLN A 229 16.81 -6.03 -6.84
C GLN A 229 16.13 -5.85 -5.46
N SER A 230 14.96 -6.46 -5.28
CA SER A 230 14.15 -6.30 -4.07
C SER A 230 14.45 -7.37 -3.03
N ILE A 231 14.67 -6.94 -1.79
CA ILE A 231 14.83 -7.82 -0.62
C ILE A 231 13.52 -8.07 0.15
N TYR A 232 12.44 -7.36 -0.19
CA TYR A 232 11.17 -7.44 0.52
C TYR A 232 10.56 -8.84 0.44
N MET A 233 10.30 -9.46 1.60
CA MET A 233 9.78 -10.83 1.77
C MET A 233 10.59 -11.93 1.09
N LYS A 234 11.79 -11.62 0.59
CA LYS A 234 12.58 -12.56 -0.21
C LYS A 234 12.99 -13.77 0.62
N LYS A 235 13.47 -13.53 1.85
CA LYS A 235 13.92 -14.57 2.77
C LYS A 235 12.76 -15.47 3.21
N GLU A 236 11.59 -14.86 3.44
CA GLU A 236 10.36 -15.55 3.83
C GLU A 236 9.88 -16.47 2.72
N ILE A 237 9.93 -16.02 1.46
CA ILE A 237 9.63 -16.85 0.29
C ILE A 237 10.69 -17.95 0.11
N GLU A 238 11.98 -17.63 0.24
CA GLU A 238 13.06 -18.63 0.14
C GLU A 238 12.91 -19.74 1.18
N ASN A 239 12.59 -19.39 2.43
CA ASN A 239 12.36 -20.37 3.49
C ASN A 239 11.14 -21.25 3.19
N LEU A 240 10.03 -20.63 2.77
CA LEU A 240 8.82 -21.36 2.41
C LEU A 240 9.06 -22.35 1.26
N LEU A 241 9.91 -22.01 0.30
CA LEU A 241 10.24 -22.92 -0.81
C LEU A 241 11.16 -24.06 -0.38
N LYS A 242 12.06 -23.84 0.58
CA LYS A 242 12.90 -24.92 1.13
C LYS A 242 12.09 -25.96 1.88
N GLU A 243 11.08 -25.53 2.64
CA GLU A 243 10.16 -26.42 3.37
C GLU A 243 9.38 -27.36 2.44
N ILE A 244 9.26 -27.05 1.15
CA ILE A 244 8.59 -27.89 0.14
C ILE A 244 9.54 -28.96 -0.42
N ASP A 245 10.85 -28.68 -0.45
CA ASP A 245 11.87 -29.55 -1.02
C ASP A 245 12.44 -30.57 0.01
N GLU A 246 12.12 -30.41 1.31
CA GLU A 246 12.49 -31.30 2.43
C GLU A 246 11.43 -32.38 2.71
#